data_AF-A0A3D3PFI8-F1
#
_entry.id   AF-A0A3D3PFI8-F1
#
_cell.length_a   1.000
_cell.length_b   1.000
_cell.length_c   1.000
_cell.angle_alpha   90.00
_cell.angle_beta   90.00
_cell.angle_gamma   90.00
#
_symmetry.space_group_name_H-M   'P 1'
#
loop_
_entity.id
_entity.type
_entity.pdbx_description
1 polymer ?
#
loop_
_entity_poly.entity_id
_entity_poly.type
_entity_poly.pdbx_seq_one_letter_code
_entity_poly.pdbx_strand_id
1 'polypeptide(L)'
;GVIIMGWGFLFMAAASLQFQSNGSSAMYWLVLAYLFHTVGELCSSPVSLSYITKLAPAKYASIMMGVYFAATGLGNYAAGWVGIWSQTAGELEIFLGIAAFCTFAGLLVLAVLKPLKRLAHGAEDIEPETFENTEQIEIKPA
;
A
#
# COMPACT_ATOMS: atom_id res chain seq x y z
N GLY A 1 -3.09 5.05 -4.88
CA GLY A 1 -3.24 3.91 -3.96
C GLY A 1 -3.86 4.35 -2.66
N VAL A 2 -3.04 4.72 -1.67
CA VAL A 2 -3.45 4.92 -0.26
C VAL A 2 -4.66 5.87 -0.06
N ILE A 3 -4.69 7.03 -0.72
CA ILE A 3 -5.81 7.98 -0.60
C ILE A 3 -7.12 7.37 -1.14
N ILE A 4 -7.06 6.71 -2.29
CA ILE A 4 -8.22 6.07 -2.94
C ILE A 4 -8.76 4.95 -2.04
N MET A 5 -7.87 4.17 -1.43
CA MET A 5 -8.26 3.17 -0.44
C MET A 5 -8.92 3.79 0.79
N GLY A 6 -8.36 4.89 1.31
CA GLY A 6 -8.96 5.67 2.40
C GLY A 6 -10.38 6.15 2.09
N TRP A 7 -10.67 6.55 0.85
CA TRP A 7 -12.03 6.91 0.44
C TRP A 7 -13.01 5.74 0.42
N GLY A 8 -12.54 4.50 0.26
CA GLY A 8 -13.37 3.30 0.44
C GLY A 8 -14.04 3.25 1.82
N PHE A 9 -13.32 3.69 2.87
CA PHE A 9 -13.85 3.77 4.23
C PHE A 9 -14.92 4.86 4.42
N LEU A 10 -15.00 5.87 3.55
CA LEU A 10 -16.11 6.85 3.59
C LEU A 10 -17.44 6.19 3.23
N PHE A 11 -17.44 5.24 2.30
CA PHE A 11 -18.63 4.44 1.98
C PHE A 11 -19.03 3.54 3.14
N MET A 12 -18.07 3.01 3.91
CA MET A 12 -18.33 2.26 5.13
C MET A 12 -18.88 3.15 6.26
N ALA A 13 -18.38 4.37 6.41
CA ALA A 13 -18.94 5.34 7.34
C ALA A 13 -20.38 5.72 6.98
N ALA A 14 -20.67 5.92 5.69
CA ALA A 14 -22.02 6.17 5.20
C ALA A 14 -22.96 4.95 5.43
N ALA A 15 -22.45 3.73 5.26
CA ALA A 15 -23.17 2.52 5.61
C ALA A 15 -23.52 2.48 7.12
N SER A 16 -22.58 2.83 8.00
CA SER A 16 -22.83 2.88 9.45
C SER A 16 -23.88 3.93 9.82
N LEU A 17 -23.86 5.11 9.18
CA LEU A 17 -24.91 6.12 9.35
C LEU A 17 -26.30 5.62 8.90
N GLN A 18 -26.37 4.93 7.76
CA GLN A 18 -27.62 4.36 7.27
C GLN A 18 -28.16 3.30 8.24
N PHE A 19 -27.28 2.48 8.83
CA PHE A 19 -27.63 1.48 9.82
C PHE A 19 -28.25 2.13 11.06
N GLN A 20 -27.63 3.19 11.58
CA GLN A 20 -28.15 3.89 12.76
C GLN A 20 -29.55 4.48 12.55
N SER A 21 -29.87 4.92 11.33
CA SER A 21 -31.19 5.49 11.00
C SER A 21 -32.27 4.44 10.75
N ASN A 22 -31.93 3.33 10.10
CA ASN A 22 -32.92 2.39 9.55
C ASN A 22 -32.81 0.96 10.11
N GLY A 23 -31.84 0.70 10.99
CA GLY A 23 -31.50 -0.64 11.50
C GLY A 23 -30.90 -1.58 10.45
N SER A 24 -30.64 -1.09 9.23
CA SER A 24 -30.08 -1.86 8.11
C SER A 24 -29.38 -0.94 7.12
N SER A 25 -28.38 -1.48 6.43
CA SER A 25 -27.59 -0.77 5.41
C SER A 25 -27.63 -1.51 4.10
N ALA A 26 -27.68 -0.74 3.02
CA ALA A 26 -27.76 -1.32 1.69
C ALA A 26 -26.42 -1.93 1.24
N MET A 27 -26.51 -3.05 0.50
CA MET A 27 -25.34 -3.78 -0.01
C MET A 27 -24.45 -2.96 -0.93
N TYR A 28 -25.01 -1.94 -1.62
CA TYR A 28 -24.23 -1.13 -2.57
C TYR A 28 -23.07 -0.38 -1.90
N TRP A 29 -23.17 -0.04 -0.61
CA TRP A 29 -22.08 0.60 0.12
C TRP A 29 -20.84 -0.30 0.21
N LEU A 30 -21.06 -1.60 0.46
CA LEU A 30 -19.97 -2.57 0.48
C LEU A 30 -19.36 -2.72 -0.91
N VAL A 31 -20.18 -2.81 -1.96
CA VAL A 31 -19.68 -2.92 -3.34
C VAL A 31 -18.80 -1.71 -3.70
N LEU A 32 -19.21 -0.50 -3.33
CA LEU A 32 -18.42 0.72 -3.54
C LEU A 32 -17.13 0.72 -2.70
N ALA A 33 -17.20 0.35 -1.43
CA ALA A 33 -16.02 0.26 -0.57
C ALA A 33 -14.97 -0.71 -1.16
N TYR A 34 -15.39 -1.92 -1.54
CA TYR A 34 -14.51 -2.93 -2.15
C TYR A 34 -13.95 -2.48 -3.50
N LEU A 35 -14.73 -1.77 -4.32
CA LEU A 35 -14.25 -1.21 -5.58
C LEU A 35 -13.07 -0.26 -5.34
N PHE A 36 -13.22 0.69 -4.42
CA PHE A 36 -12.17 1.67 -4.10
C PHE A 36 -10.96 1.04 -3.42
N HIS A 37 -11.17 0.08 -2.51
CA HIS A 37 -10.07 -0.67 -1.90
C HIS A 37 -9.26 -1.43 -2.96
N THR A 38 -9.94 -2.16 -3.84
CA THR A 38 -9.28 -2.95 -4.90
C THR A 38 -8.50 -2.04 -5.85
N VAL A 39 -9.09 -0.93 -6.30
CA VAL A 39 -8.37 0.05 -7.14
C VAL A 39 -7.15 0.61 -6.39
N GLY A 40 -7.30 0.88 -5.09
CA GLY A 40 -6.20 1.30 -4.23
C GLY A 40 -5.06 0.28 -4.18
N GLU A 41 -5.38 -1.00 -4.01
CA GLU A 41 -4.42 -2.13 -3.98
C GLU A 41 -3.71 -2.30 -5.32
N LEU A 42 -4.46 -2.30 -6.41
CA LEU A 42 -3.93 -2.46 -7.77
C LEU A 42 -2.92 -1.36 -8.12
N CYS A 43 -3.08 -0.14 -7.58
CA CYS A 43 -2.09 0.90 -7.74
C CYS A 43 -0.86 0.74 -6.82
N SER A 44 -1.02 0.11 -5.65
CA SER A 44 0.03 0.08 -4.62
C SER A 44 0.93 -1.16 -4.73
N SER A 45 0.36 -2.32 -5.06
CA SER A 45 1.09 -3.59 -5.10
C SER A 45 2.18 -3.66 -6.18
N PRO A 46 1.96 -3.27 -7.46
CA PRO A 46 3.03 -3.33 -8.46
C PRO A 46 4.12 -2.29 -8.19
N VAL A 47 3.75 -1.12 -7.67
CA VAL A 47 4.68 -0.04 -7.36
C VAL A 47 5.60 -0.44 -6.21
N SER A 48 5.04 -0.92 -5.10
CA SER A 48 5.82 -1.30 -3.91
C SER A 48 6.83 -2.39 -4.23
N LEU A 49 6.40 -3.43 -4.95
CA LEU A 49 7.28 -4.54 -5.33
C LEU A 49 8.39 -4.10 -6.30
N SER A 50 8.06 -3.24 -7.27
CA SER A 50 9.04 -2.70 -8.22
C SER A 50 10.12 -1.87 -7.54
N TYR A 51 9.78 -1.07 -6.53
CA TYR A 51 10.77 -0.31 -5.77
C TYR A 51 11.70 -1.23 -4.97
N ILE A 52 11.16 -2.27 -4.35
CA ILE A 52 11.96 -3.22 -3.56
C ILE A 52 12.97 -3.94 -4.43
N THR A 53 12.55 -4.42 -5.62
CA THR A 53 13.47 -5.15 -6.51
C THR A 53 14.49 -4.25 -7.19
N LYS A 54 14.13 -3.00 -7.53
CA LYS A 54 15.05 -2.04 -8.18
C LYS A 54 16.08 -1.44 -7.22
N LEU A 55 15.70 -1.21 -5.96
CA LEU A 55 16.58 -0.57 -4.97
C LEU A 55 17.34 -1.58 -4.09
N ALA A 56 16.97 -2.86 -4.10
CA ALA A 56 17.65 -3.88 -3.32
C ALA A 56 19.03 -4.22 -3.93
N PRO A 57 20.11 -4.14 -3.15
CA PRO A 57 21.40 -4.69 -3.57
C PRO A 57 21.26 -6.21 -3.78
N ALA A 58 21.88 -6.76 -4.84
CA ALA A 58 21.76 -8.18 -5.20
C ALA A 58 22.05 -9.14 -4.01
N LYS A 59 23.00 -8.76 -3.15
CA LYS A 59 23.38 -9.52 -1.94
C LYS A 59 22.28 -9.58 -0.86
N TYR A 60 21.35 -8.62 -0.83
CA TYR A 60 20.34 -8.46 0.22
C TYR A 60 18.90 -8.60 -0.29
N ALA A 61 18.70 -9.07 -1.52
CA ALA A 61 17.38 -9.17 -2.14
C ALA A 61 16.38 -10.00 -1.31
N SER A 62 16.81 -11.14 -0.75
CA SER A 62 15.97 -11.98 0.11
C SER A 62 15.62 -11.34 1.45
N ILE A 63 16.56 -10.58 2.05
CA ILE A 63 16.31 -9.83 3.28
C ILE A 63 15.31 -8.70 3.04
N MET A 64 15.44 -7.95 1.93
CA MET A 64 14.50 -6.88 1.58
C MET A 64 13.08 -7.41 1.38
N MET A 65 12.92 -8.58 0.74
CA MET A 65 11.62 -9.25 0.66
C MET A 65 11.12 -9.74 2.02
N GLY A 66 12.01 -10.22 2.90
CA GLY A 66 11.66 -10.55 4.28
C GLY A 66 11.10 -9.36 5.05
N VAL A 67 11.72 -8.18 4.91
CA VAL A 67 11.25 -6.93 5.52
C VAL A 67 9.90 -6.50 4.94
N TYR A 68 9.68 -6.66 3.63
CA TYR A 68 8.39 -6.37 3.00
C TYR A 68 7.25 -7.22 3.58
N PHE A 69 7.45 -8.53 3.71
CA PHE A 69 6.44 -9.41 4.30
C PHE A 69 6.28 -9.15 5.80
N ALA A 70 7.36 -8.87 6.54
CA ALA A 70 7.29 -8.52 7.96
C ALA A 70 6.49 -7.23 8.17
N ALA A 71 6.74 -6.19 7.37
CA ALA A 71 5.98 -4.93 7.41
C ALA A 71 4.49 -5.15 7.10
N THR A 72 4.19 -5.98 6.09
CA THR A 72 2.80 -6.35 5.75
C THR A 72 2.11 -7.09 6.91
N GLY A 73 2.80 -8.04 7.52
CA GLY A 73 2.29 -8.79 8.69
C GLY A 73 2.02 -7.88 9.89
N LEU A 74 2.96 -6.98 10.21
CA LEU A 74 2.79 -5.99 11.27
C LEU A 74 1.62 -5.03 10.98
N GLY A 75 1.45 -4.63 9.72
CA GLY A 75 0.30 -3.83 9.28
C GLY A 75 -1.03 -4.54 9.52
N ASN A 76 -1.12 -5.82 9.15
CA ASN A 76 -2.31 -6.64 9.40
C ASN A 76 -2.58 -6.85 10.90
N TYR A 77 -1.53 -7.01 11.71
CA TYR A 77 -1.68 -7.10 13.17
C TYR A 77 -2.26 -5.82 13.76
N ALA A 78 -1.73 -4.65 13.37
CA ALA A 78 -2.25 -3.36 13.78
C ALA A 78 -3.69 -3.13 13.30
N ALA A 79 -4.02 -3.54 12.07
CA ALA A 79 -5.38 -3.47 11.55
C ALA A 79 -6.36 -4.31 12.39
N GLY A 80 -5.94 -5.49 12.87
CA GLY A 80 -6.72 -6.31 13.79
C GLY A 80 -7.04 -5.59 15.11
N TRP A 81 -6.06 -4.88 15.70
CA TRP A 81 -6.29 -4.07 16.89
C TRP A 81 -7.26 -2.91 16.66
N VAL A 82 -7.12 -2.19 15.55
CA VAL A 82 -8.08 -1.13 15.17
C VAL A 82 -9.48 -1.71 14.99
N GLY A 83 -9.59 -2.92 14.43
CA GLY A 83 -10.84 -3.66 14.32
C GLY A 83 -11.50 -3.94 15.68
N ILE A 84 -10.72 -4.33 16.70
CA ILE A 84 -11.25 -4.54 18.05
C ILE A 84 -11.79 -3.24 18.64
N TRP A 85 -11.08 -2.12 18.44
CA TRP A 85 -11.52 -0.81 18.94
C TRP A 85 -12.84 -0.33 18.35
N SER A 86 -13.25 -0.82 17.18
CA SER A 86 -14.56 -0.50 16.60
C SER A 86 -15.74 -0.92 17.48
N GLN A 87 -15.58 -1.94 18.32
CA GLN A 87 -16.62 -2.38 19.25
C GLN A 87 -16.85 -1.39 20.40
N THR A 88 -15.82 -0.61 20.78
CA THR A 88 -15.90 0.31 21.93
C THR A 88 -16.06 1.76 21.48
N ALA A 89 -15.30 2.21 20.48
CA ALA A 89 -15.34 3.58 19.96
C ALA A 89 -16.48 3.81 18.94
N GLY A 90 -17.03 2.74 18.37
CA GLY A 90 -18.05 2.80 17.35
C GLY A 90 -17.48 2.75 15.93
N GLU A 91 -18.19 2.04 15.04
CA GLU A 91 -17.78 1.77 13.67
C GLU A 91 -17.58 3.05 12.84
N LEU A 92 -18.47 4.03 13.03
CA LEU A 92 -18.42 5.31 12.32
C LEU A 92 -17.12 6.08 12.61
N GLU A 93 -16.75 6.20 13.89
CA GLU A 93 -15.55 6.93 14.30
C GLU A 93 -14.29 6.24 13.77
N ILE A 94 -14.24 4.91 13.83
CA ILE A 94 -13.12 4.14 13.29
C ILE A 94 -13.01 4.30 11.78
N PHE A 95 -14.11 4.18 11.02
CA PHE A 95 -14.06 4.32 9.56
C PHE A 95 -13.66 5.73 9.13
N LEU A 96 -14.17 6.78 9.78
CA LEU A 96 -13.74 8.16 9.50
C LEU A 96 -12.30 8.40 9.92
N GLY A 97 -11.87 7.85 11.06
CA GLY A 97 -10.49 7.93 11.54
C GLY A 97 -9.51 7.30 10.54
N ILE A 98 -9.82 6.11 10.02
CA ILE A 98 -9.03 5.44 8.99
C ILE A 98 -9.01 6.28 7.70
N ALA A 99 -10.16 6.76 7.23
CA ALA A 99 -10.24 7.59 6.02
C ALA A 99 -9.39 8.87 6.13
N ALA A 100 -9.46 9.57 7.27
CA ALA A 100 -8.67 10.75 7.55
C ALA A 100 -7.17 10.42 7.63
N PHE A 101 -6.80 9.36 8.34
CA PHE A 101 -5.42 8.91 8.47
C PHE A 101 -4.82 8.52 7.12
N CYS A 102 -5.51 7.73 6.30
CA CYS A 102 -5.06 7.35 4.96
C CYS A 102 -4.92 8.56 4.03
N THR A 103 -5.83 9.53 4.12
CA THR A 103 -5.76 10.76 3.33
C THR A 103 -4.54 11.61 3.74
N PHE A 104 -4.34 11.80 5.05
CA PHE A 104 -3.19 12.52 5.59
C PHE A 104 -1.87 11.83 5.25
N ALA A 105 -1.76 10.52 5.49
CA ALA A 105 -0.57 9.74 5.16
C ALA A 105 -0.27 9.78 3.65
N GLY A 106 -1.30 9.67 2.81
CA GLY A 106 -1.15 9.80 1.37
C GLY A 106 -0.65 11.18 0.94
N LEU A 107 -1.18 12.27 1.53
CA LEU A 107 -0.70 13.63 1.28
C LEU A 107 0.74 13.83 1.75
N LEU A 108 1.10 13.29 2.91
CA LEU A 108 2.46 13.32 3.42
C LEU A 108 3.42 12.60 2.47
N VAL A 109 3.06 11.41 1.99
CA VAL A 109 3.84 10.69 0.98
C VAL A 109 4.01 11.56 -0.26
N LEU A 110 2.94 12.14 -0.81
CA LEU A 110 3.01 13.03 -1.97
C LEU A 110 3.92 14.25 -1.75
N ALA A 111 3.95 14.81 -0.52
CA ALA A 111 4.86 15.89 -0.17
C ALA A 111 6.33 15.44 -0.17
N VAL A 112 6.61 14.23 0.31
CA VAL A 112 7.95 13.60 0.32
C VAL A 112 8.39 13.10 -1.06
N LEU A 113 7.46 12.85 -1.99
CA LEU A 113 7.83 12.47 -3.37
C LEU A 113 8.64 13.56 -4.08
N LYS A 114 8.37 14.85 -3.81
CA LYS A 114 9.13 15.97 -4.42
C LYS A 114 10.63 15.92 -4.05
N PRO A 115 11.03 15.84 -2.77
CA PRO A 115 12.44 15.69 -2.41
C PRO A 115 13.02 14.34 -2.83
N LEU A 116 12.24 13.25 -2.80
CA LEU A 116 12.72 11.94 -3.26
C LEU A 116 13.06 11.94 -4.75
N LYS A 117 12.20 12.52 -5.60
CA LYS A 117 12.43 12.66 -7.04
C LYS A 117 13.65 13.55 -7.36
N ARG A 118 13.93 14.52 -6.50
CA ARG A 118 15.13 15.38 -6.60
C ARG A 118 16.42 14.62 -6.28
N LEU A 119 16.37 13.70 -5.31
CA LEU A 119 17.52 12.88 -4.90
C LEU A 119 17.74 11.67 -5.83
N ALA A 120 16.67 11.17 -6.45
CA ALA A 120 16.70 10.03 -7.36
C ALA A 120 17.11 10.38 -8.81
N HIS A 121 17.34 11.67 -9.12
CA HIS A 121 17.63 12.19 -10.47
C HIS A 121 19.00 11.77 -11.06
N GLY A 122 19.61 10.71 -10.54
CA GLY A 122 20.82 10.07 -11.07
C GLY A 122 20.85 8.55 -10.87
N ALA A 123 19.71 7.94 -10.52
CA ALA A 123 19.58 6.48 -10.34
C ALA A 123 18.70 5.81 -11.42
N GLU A 124 18.07 6.60 -12.30
CA GLU A 124 17.29 6.09 -13.45
C GLU A 124 18.17 5.64 -14.64
N ASP A 125 19.45 6.03 -14.66
CA ASP A 125 20.39 5.69 -15.75
C ASP A 125 21.13 4.35 -15.54
N ILE A 126 20.78 3.58 -14.51
CA ILE A 126 21.37 2.25 -14.31
C ILE A 126 20.53 1.25 -15.12
N GLU A 127 20.76 1.22 -16.43
CA GLU A 127 20.39 0.07 -17.26
C GLU A 127 21.07 -1.19 -16.67
N PRO A 128 20.37 -2.34 -16.60
CA PRO A 128 20.97 -3.60 -16.18
C PRO A 128 21.85 -4.18 -17.29
N GLU A 129 22.86 -3.44 -17.77
CA GLU A 129 23.79 -3.88 -18.83
C GLU A 129 24.94 -4.76 -18.29
N THR A 130 24.89 -5.25 -17.05
CA THR A 130 26.05 -5.94 -16.44
C THR A 130 25.84 -7.38 -16.01
N PHE A 131 24.65 -7.97 -16.18
CA PHE A 131 24.42 -9.39 -15.82
C PHE A 131 24.54 -10.37 -16.98
N GLU A 132 24.32 -9.97 -18.25
CA GLU A 132 24.50 -10.88 -19.39
C GLU A 132 25.97 -11.16 -19.71
N ASN A 133 26.88 -10.22 -19.42
CA ASN A 133 28.29 -10.35 -19.80
C ASN A 133 29.11 -11.29 -18.91
N THR A 134 28.62 -11.68 -17.73
CA THR A 134 29.39 -12.59 -16.85
C THR A 134 29.09 -14.06 -17.17
N GLU A 135 27.86 -14.37 -17.60
CA GLU A 135 27.47 -15.74 -17.97
C GLU A 135 28.09 -16.15 -19.31
N GLN A 136 28.21 -15.23 -20.28
CA GLN A 136 28.79 -15.55 -21.60
C GLN A 136 30.31 -15.76 -21.60
N ILE A 137 31.02 -15.42 -20.52
CA ILE A 137 32.47 -15.65 -20.41
C ILE A 137 32.77 -17.09 -19.94
N GLU A 138 31.87 -17.74 -19.19
CA GLU A 138 32.06 -19.13 -18.72
C GLU A 138 31.67 -20.20 -19.77
N ILE A 139 30.86 -19.85 -20.78
CA ILE A 139 30.36 -20.81 -21.80
C ILE A 139 31.20 -20.83 -23.08
N LYS A 140 32.47 -20.41 -23.04
CA LYS A 140 33.39 -20.60 -24.17
C LYS A 140 34.34 -21.77 -23.89
N PRO A 141 34.01 -23.01 -24.30
CA PRO A 141 34.99 -24.08 -24.32
C PRO A 141 36.10 -23.72 -25.32
N ALA A 142 37.35 -23.89 -24.87
CA ALA A 142 38.56 -23.83 -25.70
C ALA A 142 38.67 -25.06 -26.60
#